data_AF-A0A2N2EEX1-F1
#
_entry.id   AF-A0A2N2EEX1-F1
#
_cell.length_a   1.000
_cell.length_b   1.000
_cell.length_c   1.000
_cell.angle_alpha   90.00
_cell.angle_beta   90.00
_cell.angle_gamma   90.00
#
_symmetry.space_group_name_H-M   'P 1'
#
loop_
_entity.id
_entity.type
_entity.pdbx_description
1 polymer ?
#
loop_
_entity_poly.entity_id
_entity_poly.type
_entity_poly.pdbx_seq_one_letter_code
_entity_poly.pdbx_strand_id
1 'polypeptide(L)'
;MTLFLLVLTALASYYFFIYKDRNRFSFFAGNDKRCPSCNNVVEKSFNVCPICKETLKRKCVSCGETIDAAWVFCPYCENSVGKSE
;
A
#
# COMPACT_ATOMS: atom_id res chain seq x y z
N MET A 1 24.88 -11.23 40.95
CA MET A 1 23.45 -11.61 40.86
C MET A 1 22.62 -10.49 40.23
N THR A 2 22.66 -9.27 40.77
CA THR A 2 21.98 -8.08 40.20
C THR A 2 22.40 -7.75 38.76
N LEU A 3 23.70 -7.78 38.45
CA LEU A 3 24.21 -7.54 37.08
C LEU A 3 23.66 -8.55 36.06
N PHE A 4 23.59 -9.83 36.45
CA PHE A 4 23.08 -10.90 35.59
C PHE A 4 21.58 -10.72 35.30
N LEU A 5 20.80 -10.30 36.30
CA LEU A 5 19.37 -9.99 36.13
C LEU A 5 19.15 -8.77 35.23
N LEU A 6 20.00 -7.73 35.33
CA LEU A 6 19.93 -6.56 34.45
C LEU A 6 20.26 -6.92 32.99
N VAL A 7 21.27 -7.78 32.77
CA VAL A 7 21.62 -8.25 31.42
C VAL A 7 20.50 -9.09 30.83
N LEU A 8 19.92 -10.02 31.59
CA LEU A 8 18.81 -10.86 31.09
C LEU A 8 17.56 -10.05 30.77
N THR A 9 17.21 -9.06 31.59
CA THR A 9 16.05 -8.19 31.34
C THR A 9 16.26 -7.26 30.16
N ALA A 10 17.47 -6.72 29.97
CA ALA A 10 17.83 -5.92 28.80
C ALA A 10 17.82 -6.74 27.51
N LEU A 11 18.30 -8.00 27.55
CA LEU A 11 18.21 -8.90 26.41
C LEU A 11 16.75 -9.26 26.12
N ALA A 12 15.98 -9.64 27.13
CA ALA A 12 14.57 -9.98 26.96
C ALA A 12 13.77 -8.79 26.39
N SER A 13 14.02 -7.56 26.85
CA SER A 13 13.37 -6.36 26.29
C SER A 13 13.84 -6.07 24.87
N TYR A 14 15.15 -6.11 24.59
CA TYR A 14 15.70 -5.96 23.24
C TYR A 14 15.11 -6.99 22.27
N TYR A 15 15.09 -8.27 22.65
CA TYR A 15 14.48 -9.34 21.87
C TYR A 15 12.98 -9.11 21.72
N PHE A 16 12.26 -8.72 22.77
CA PHE A 16 10.82 -8.43 22.70
C PHE A 16 10.52 -7.27 21.76
N PHE A 17 11.30 -6.18 21.81
CA PHE A 17 11.14 -5.04 20.91
C PHE A 17 11.43 -5.42 19.45
N ILE A 18 12.53 -6.12 19.17
CA ILE A 18 12.84 -6.59 17.79
C ILE A 18 11.81 -7.61 17.29
N TYR A 19 11.33 -8.53 18.12
CA TYR A 19 10.33 -9.53 17.71
C TYR A 19 8.92 -8.94 17.58
N LYS A 20 8.57 -7.91 18.35
CA LYS A 20 7.23 -7.30 18.34
C LYS A 20 7.08 -6.17 17.34
N ASP A 21 8.18 -5.63 16.80
CA ASP A 21 8.19 -4.59 15.76
C ASP A 21 7.94 -5.15 14.34
N ARG A 22 6.98 -6.07 14.21
CA ARG A 22 6.40 -6.51 12.93
C ARG A 22 4.88 -6.41 12.89
N ASN A 23 4.23 -6.17 14.03
CA ASN A 23 2.80 -6.42 14.22
C ASN A 23 1.92 -5.18 14.43
N ARG A 24 2.42 -3.97 14.19
CA ARG A 24 1.56 -2.76 14.09
C ARG A 24 1.42 -2.20 12.66
N PHE A 25 1.93 -2.89 11.65
CA PHE A 25 1.84 -2.43 10.26
C PHE A 25 1.12 -3.41 9.32
N SER A 26 0.51 -4.47 9.86
CA SER A 26 -0.11 -5.54 9.07
C SER A 26 -1.64 -5.52 9.06
N PHE A 27 -2.31 -4.61 9.77
CA PHE A 27 -3.78 -4.60 9.83
C PHE A 27 -4.47 -3.96 8.60
N PHE A 28 -3.72 -3.32 7.68
CA PHE A 28 -4.26 -2.83 6.40
C PHE A 28 -3.65 -3.52 5.17
N ALA A 29 -2.93 -4.64 5.34
CA ALA A 29 -2.43 -5.42 4.21
C ALA A 29 -3.49 -6.39 3.65
N GLY A 30 -4.77 -6.03 3.73
CA GLY A 30 -5.78 -6.60 2.85
C GLY A 30 -5.48 -6.08 1.45
N ASN A 31 -4.82 -6.90 0.63
CA ASN A 31 -4.53 -6.62 -0.78
C ASN A 31 -5.79 -6.59 -1.66
N ASP A 32 -6.96 -6.36 -1.05
CA ASP A 32 -8.23 -6.19 -1.72
C ASP A 32 -8.30 -4.75 -2.18
N LYS A 33 -8.02 -4.52 -3.46
CA LYS A 33 -8.30 -3.22 -4.06
C LYS A 33 -9.79 -2.93 -3.91
N ARG A 34 -10.11 -1.75 -3.39
CA ARG A 34 -11.48 -1.25 -3.29
C ARG A 34 -11.67 -0.09 -4.24
N CYS A 35 -12.86 -0.01 -4.83
CA CYS A 35 -13.22 1.14 -5.64
C CYS A 35 -13.23 2.41 -4.76
N PRO A 36 -12.54 3.50 -5.14
CA PRO A 36 -12.52 4.72 -4.34
C PRO A 36 -13.88 5.41 -4.25
N SER A 37 -14.75 5.21 -5.25
CA SER A 37 -16.06 5.88 -5.32
C SER A 37 -17.17 5.12 -4.58
N CYS A 38 -17.21 3.78 -4.64
CA CYS A 38 -18.29 2.98 -4.04
C CYS A 38 -17.83 1.98 -2.98
N ASN A 39 -16.53 1.90 -2.71
CA ASN A 39 -15.89 1.02 -1.71
C ASN A 39 -16.11 -0.50 -1.89
N ASN A 40 -16.69 -0.93 -3.02
CA ASN A 40 -16.78 -2.36 -3.34
C ASN A 40 -15.40 -2.95 -3.62
N VAL A 41 -15.24 -4.23 -3.29
CA VAL A 41 -14.03 -5.00 -3.61
C VAL A 41 -13.96 -5.20 -5.13
N VAL A 42 -12.81 -4.89 -5.71
CA VAL A 42 -12.57 -4.95 -7.16
C VAL A 42 -11.28 -5.71 -7.43
N GLU A 43 -11.28 -6.47 -8.52
CA GLU A 43 -10.08 -7.20 -8.92
C GLU A 43 -9.01 -6.23 -9.44
N LYS A 44 -7.73 -6.53 -9.14
CA LYS A 44 -6.61 -5.70 -9.60
C LYS A 44 -6.49 -5.66 -11.13
N SER A 45 -7.07 -6.61 -11.87
CA SER A 45 -7.06 -6.64 -13.34
C SER A 45 -8.06 -5.65 -13.96
N PHE A 46 -9.13 -5.27 -13.25
CA PHE A 46 -10.23 -4.47 -13.80
C PHE A 46 -9.79 -3.04 -14.16
N ASN A 47 -10.27 -2.58 -15.32
CA ASN A 47 -10.07 -1.21 -15.78
C ASN A 47 -11.17 -0.26 -15.25
N VAL A 48 -12.37 -0.81 -15.04
CA VAL A 48 -13.57 -0.09 -14.62
C VAL A 48 -14.28 -0.90 -13.54
N CYS A 49 -14.86 -0.23 -12.54
CA CYS A 49 -15.65 -0.88 -11.50
C CYS A 49 -16.97 -1.42 -12.10
N PRO A 50 -17.30 -2.72 -11.95
CA PRO A 50 -18.53 -3.28 -12.49
C PRO A 50 -19.79 -2.79 -11.77
N ILE A 51 -19.65 -2.23 -10.55
CA ILE A 51 -20.78 -1.80 -9.72
C ILE A 51 -21.18 -0.35 -10.00
N CYS A 52 -20.20 0.57 -10.01
CA CYS A 52 -20.47 2.01 -10.16
C CYS A 52 -19.93 2.63 -11.45
N LYS A 53 -19.25 1.86 -12.30
CA LYS A 53 -18.60 2.32 -13.55
C LYS A 53 -17.45 3.32 -13.37
N GLU A 54 -16.91 3.43 -12.15
CA GLU A 54 -15.71 4.24 -11.88
C GLU A 54 -14.49 3.70 -12.63
N THR A 55 -13.63 4.58 -13.15
CA THR A 55 -12.40 4.15 -13.82
C THR A 55 -11.33 3.84 -12.78
N LEU A 56 -10.85 2.60 -12.75
CA LEU A 56 -9.87 2.11 -11.78
C LEU A 56 -8.44 2.15 -12.33
N LYS A 57 -8.29 2.11 -13.65
CA LYS A 57 -7.01 2.18 -14.34
C LYS A 57 -7.08 3.07 -15.55
N ARG A 58 -5.95 3.70 -15.86
CA ARG A 58 -5.79 4.56 -17.04
C ARG A 58 -4.39 4.41 -17.60
N LYS A 59 -4.21 4.77 -18.87
CA LYS A 59 -2.88 4.84 -19.46
C LYS A 59 -2.22 6.15 -19.08
N CYS A 60 -0.93 6.09 -18.76
CA CYS A 60 -0.11 7.29 -18.62
C CYS A 60 0.01 7.97 -20.00
N VAL A 61 -0.26 9.28 -20.06
CA VAL A 61 -0.14 10.04 -21.32
C VAL A 61 1.32 10.22 -21.77
N SER A 62 2.28 10.11 -20.85
CA SER A 62 3.70 10.28 -21.17
C SER A 62 4.37 9.01 -21.69
N CYS A 63 4.07 7.83 -21.12
CA CYS A 63 4.73 6.57 -21.51
C CYS A 63 3.78 5.51 -22.04
N GLY A 64 2.46 5.70 -21.96
CA GLY A 64 1.46 4.73 -22.41
C GLY A 64 1.18 3.57 -21.44
N GLU A 65 1.94 3.46 -20.34
CA GLU A 65 1.83 2.36 -19.39
C GLU A 65 0.50 2.38 -18.62
N THR A 66 -0.05 1.21 -18.30
CA THR A 66 -1.33 1.12 -17.57
C THR A 66 -1.10 1.26 -16.08
N ILE A 67 -1.66 2.30 -15.50
CA ILE A 67 -1.47 2.67 -14.10
C ILE A 67 -2.80 2.85 -13.38
N ASP A 68 -2.74 2.89 -12.05
CA ASP A 68 -3.91 3.12 -11.22
C ASP A 68 -4.47 4.53 -11.46
N ALA A 69 -5.79 4.65 -11.57
CA ALA A 69 -6.44 5.93 -11.76
C ALA A 69 -6.20 6.89 -10.59
N ALA A 70 -6.06 6.37 -9.37
CA ALA A 70 -5.81 7.16 -8.16
C ALA A 70 -4.38 7.72 -8.06
N TRP A 71 -3.47 7.32 -8.95
CA TRP A 71 -2.10 7.82 -8.92
C TRP A 71 -1.97 9.19 -9.57
N VAL A 72 -1.31 10.11 -8.85
CA VAL A 72 -0.98 11.46 -9.30
C VAL A 72 0.27 11.47 -10.19
N PHE A 73 1.23 10.58 -9.90
CA PHE A 73 2.49 10.42 -10.62
C PHE A 73 2.63 8.99 -11.17
N CYS A 74 3.24 8.85 -12.34
CA CYS A 74 3.52 7.54 -12.94
C CYS A 74 4.79 6.96 -12.32
N PRO A 75 4.79 5.76 -11.71
CA PRO A 75 6.01 5.17 -11.15
C PRO A 75 6.96 4.60 -12.21
N TYR A 76 6.56 4.58 -13.47
CA TYR A 76 7.37 4.05 -14.57
C TYR A 76 8.15 5.14 -15.30
N CYS A 77 7.57 6.33 -15.43
CA CYS A 77 8.18 7.45 -16.16
C CYS A 77 8.31 8.72 -15.32
N GLU A 78 7.90 8.69 -14.05
CA GLU A 78 8.02 9.77 -13.06
C GLU A 78 7.21 11.05 -13.38
N ASN A 79 6.54 11.10 -14.53
CA ASN A 79 5.72 12.23 -14.93
C ASN A 79 4.37 12.27 -14.20
N SER A 80 3.83 13.48 -14.03
CA SER A 80 2.47 13.69 -13.55
C SER A 80 1.47 13.09 -14.53
N VAL A 81 0.52 12.33 -14.02
CA VAL A 81 -0.46 11.62 -14.85
C VAL A 81 -1.65 12.54 -15.21
N GLY A 82 -1.72 13.73 -14.63
CA GLY A 82 -2.75 14.73 -14.89
C GLY A 82 -2.17 15.97 -15.56
N LYS A 83 -2.35 16.06 -16.88
CA LYS A 83 -2.74 17.27 -17.62
C LYS A 83 -2.90 16.88 -19.09
N SER A 84 -4.11 16.48 -19.47
CA SER A 84 -4.59 16.75 -20.83
C SER A 84 -5.19 18.15 -20.75
N GLU A 85 -4.40 19.14 -21.13
CA GLU A 85 -4.88 20.50 -21.39
C GLU A 85 -5.63 20.52 -22.73
#